data_AF-A0A9P6JWA9-F1
#
_entry.id   AF-A0A9P6JWA9-F1
#
_cell.length_a   1.000
_cell.length_b   1.000
_cell.length_c   1.000
_cell.angle_alpha   90.00
_cell.angle_beta   90.00
_cell.angle_gamma   90.00
#
_symmetry.space_group_name_H-M   'P 1'
#
loop_
_entity.id
_entity.type
_entity.pdbx_description
1 polymer ?
#
loop_
_entity_poly.entity_id
_entity_poly.type
_entity_poly.pdbx_seq_one_letter_code
_entity_poly.pdbx_strand_id
1 'polypeptide(L)'
;MYNGIGLTTPRGSGTSGYVQRNLSSLRVHDKNDRNTAWDAAPPKHREPDQEILDHEKKRKVEVKCLELQVELEDKEVDESEIERRVQELREKLLANLS
;
A
#
# COMPACT_ATOMS: atom_id res chain seq x y z
N MET A 1 34.49 -4.23 39.48
CA MET A 1 34.21 -4.61 38.07
C MET A 1 32.79 -5.15 37.98
N TYR A 2 31.98 -4.62 37.06
CA TYR A 2 30.58 -5.04 36.87
C TYR A 2 30.37 -5.34 35.39
N ASN A 3 29.78 -6.49 35.06
CA ASN A 3 29.61 -6.97 33.67
C ASN A 3 30.91 -6.96 32.84
N GLY A 4 32.06 -7.22 33.46
CA GLY A 4 33.36 -7.17 32.80
C GLY A 4 33.83 -5.75 32.40
N ILE A 5 33.17 -4.70 32.89
CA ILE A 5 33.45 -3.30 32.55
C ILE A 5 33.88 -2.53 33.81
N GLY A 6 34.81 -1.58 33.64
CA GLY A 6 35.27 -0.67 34.70
C GLY A 6 36.52 -1.15 35.46
N LEU A 7 36.88 -0.42 36.52
CA LEU A 7 38.03 -0.73 37.36
C LEU A 7 37.75 -1.89 38.34
N THR A 8 38.81 -2.61 38.70
CA THR A 8 38.76 -3.66 39.74
C THR A 8 38.63 -3.02 41.13
N THR A 9 39.39 -1.96 41.39
CA THR A 9 39.30 -1.11 42.60
C THR A 9 39.52 0.37 42.22
N PRO A 10 38.82 1.33 42.87
CA PRO A 10 39.10 2.76 42.71
C PRO A 10 40.38 3.20 43.46
N ARG A 11 40.93 2.36 44.36
CA ARG A 11 42.17 2.69 45.07
C ARG A 11 43.35 2.72 44.09
N GLY A 12 44.07 3.84 44.08
CA GLY A 12 45.23 4.03 43.19
C GLY A 12 44.88 4.59 41.80
N SER A 13 43.60 4.74 41.45
CA SER A 13 43.19 5.38 40.19
C SER A 13 43.15 6.91 40.25
N GLY A 14 43.26 7.49 41.45
CA GLY A 14 43.16 8.94 41.67
C GLY A 14 41.79 9.54 41.39
N THR A 15 40.73 8.72 41.27
CA THR A 15 39.36 9.13 40.93
C THR A 15 38.33 8.34 41.73
N SER A 16 37.04 8.69 41.63
CA SER A 16 35.96 8.01 42.35
C SER A 16 35.64 6.59 41.84
N GLY A 17 36.17 6.20 40.68
CA GLY A 17 35.84 4.93 40.03
C GLY A 17 34.41 4.86 39.47
N TYR A 18 33.72 6.00 39.31
CA TYR A 18 32.38 6.05 38.73
C TYR A 18 32.42 5.71 37.23
N VAL A 19 31.61 4.72 36.82
CA VAL A 19 31.55 4.23 35.45
C VAL A 19 30.19 4.58 34.85
N GLN A 20 30.18 5.32 33.75
CA GLN A 20 28.98 5.66 32.99
C GLN A 20 28.93 4.89 31.68
N ARG A 21 27.73 4.43 31.29
CA ARG A 21 27.50 3.84 29.96
C ARG A 21 27.73 4.89 28.86
N ASN A 22 28.33 4.48 27.75
CA ASN A 22 28.46 5.33 26.58
C ASN A 22 27.10 5.48 25.87
N LEU A 23 26.60 6.71 25.75
CA LEU A 23 25.33 7.04 25.06
C LEU A 23 25.43 6.92 23.54
N SER A 24 26.63 7.08 22.98
CA SER A 24 26.91 7.01 21.55
C SER A 24 27.34 5.61 21.10
N SER A 25 27.40 4.64 22.01
CA SER A 25 27.71 3.25 21.63
C SER A 25 26.57 2.69 20.80
N LEU A 26 26.81 2.49 19.50
CA LEU A 26 25.86 1.84 18.62
C LEU A 26 25.60 0.42 19.09
N ARG A 27 24.32 0.02 19.12
CA ARG A 27 23.95 -1.37 19.37
C ARG A 27 24.35 -2.18 18.15
N VAL A 28 25.16 -3.22 18.34
CA VAL A 28 25.39 -4.22 17.30
C VAL A 28 24.06 -4.95 17.11
N HIS A 29 23.40 -4.72 15.97
CA HIS A 29 22.19 -5.45 15.60
C HIS A 29 22.57 -6.90 15.36
N ASP A 30 21.90 -7.81 16.07
CA ASP A 30 22.10 -9.25 15.88
C ASP A 30 21.68 -9.64 14.46
N LYS A 31 22.61 -10.19 13.68
CA LYS A 31 22.37 -10.53 12.27
C LYS A 31 21.46 -11.75 12.09
N ASN A 32 21.08 -12.41 13.18
CA ASN A 32 20.22 -13.59 13.18
C ASN A 32 18.86 -13.36 12.49
N ASP A 33 18.36 -12.13 12.45
CA ASP A 33 17.07 -11.79 11.83
C ASP A 33 17.11 -11.78 10.28
N ARG A 34 18.30 -11.83 9.66
CA ARG A 34 18.41 -11.86 8.20
C ARG A 34 18.33 -13.26 7.59
N ASN A 35 18.60 -14.30 8.36
CA ASN A 35 18.51 -15.67 7.87
C ASN A 35 17.06 -16.16 7.81
N THR A 36 16.20 -15.69 8.72
CA THR A 36 14.76 -16.03 8.77
C THR A 36 13.95 -15.45 7.60
N ALA A 37 14.44 -14.39 6.96
CA ALA A 37 13.76 -13.74 5.84
C ALA A 37 13.74 -14.60 4.56
N TRP A 38 14.71 -15.51 4.38
CA TRP A 38 14.79 -16.40 3.22
C TRP A 38 14.02 -17.72 3.42
N ASP A 39 13.79 -18.11 4.68
CA ASP A 39 12.99 -19.27 5.06
C ASP A 39 11.49 -18.93 5.23
N ALA A 40 11.12 -17.64 5.08
CA ALA A 40 9.74 -17.20 5.15
C ALA A 40 8.94 -17.68 3.93
N ALA A 41 7.76 -18.26 4.16
CA ALA A 41 6.86 -18.65 3.08
C ALA A 41 6.51 -17.44 2.20
N PRO A 42 6.37 -17.61 0.87
CA PRO A 42 5.95 -16.54 -0.01
C PRO A 42 4.66 -15.87 0.51
N PRO A 43 4.54 -14.54 0.39
CA PRO A 43 3.34 -13.85 0.82
C PRO A 43 2.13 -14.44 0.08
N LYS A 44 1.07 -14.77 0.83
CA LYS A 44 -0.16 -15.28 0.24
C LYS A 44 -0.76 -14.20 -0.67
N HIS A 45 -0.86 -14.50 -1.96
CA HIS A 45 -1.63 -13.67 -2.89
C HIS A 45 -3.09 -13.74 -2.47
N ARG A 46 -3.67 -12.60 -2.06
CA ARG A 46 -5.10 -12.48 -1.82
C ARG A 46 -5.77 -12.18 -3.15
N GLU A 47 -6.89 -12.83 -3.40
CA GLU A 47 -7.72 -12.52 -4.54
C GLU A 47 -8.23 -11.07 -4.44
N PRO A 48 -8.47 -10.39 -5.58
CA PRO A 48 -9.06 -9.06 -5.58
C PRO A 48 -10.44 -9.07 -4.92
N ASP A 49 -10.79 -7.97 -4.25
CA ASP A 49 -12.11 -7.79 -3.67
C ASP A 49 -13.19 -7.79 -4.76
N GLN A 50 -14.23 -8.59 -4.57
CA GLN A 50 -15.35 -8.71 -5.52
C GLN A 50 -16.05 -7.35 -5.71
N GLU A 51 -16.15 -6.55 -4.65
CA GLU A 51 -16.78 -5.22 -4.73
C GLU A 51 -15.99 -4.28 -5.64
N ILE A 52 -14.65 -4.36 -5.59
CA ILE A 52 -13.76 -3.57 -6.46
C ILE A 52 -13.93 -4.01 -7.92
N LEU A 53 -13.97 -5.31 -8.17
CA LEU A 53 -14.14 -5.86 -9.52
C LEU A 53 -15.49 -5.45 -10.14
N ASP A 54 -16.56 -5.51 -9.36
CA ASP A 54 -17.89 -5.13 -9.82
C ASP A 54 -18.03 -3.61 -10.01
N HIS A 55 -17.37 -2.82 -9.17
CA HIS A 55 -17.27 -1.38 -9.38
C HIS A 55 -16.52 -1.05 -10.68
N GLU A 56 -15.41 -1.74 -10.98
CA GLU A 56 -14.67 -1.53 -12.23
C GLU A 56 -15.50 -1.91 -13.46
N LYS A 57 -16.26 -3.01 -13.40
CA LYS A 57 -17.20 -3.42 -14.43
C LYS A 57 -18.26 -2.35 -14.71
N LYS A 58 -18.92 -1.82 -13.67
CA LYS A 58 -19.92 -0.75 -13.79
C LYS A 58 -19.29 0.55 -14.32
N ARG A 59 -18.10 0.91 -13.84
CA ARG A 59 -17.36 2.08 -14.30
C ARG A 59 -17.06 1.99 -15.81
N LYS A 60 -16.71 0.82 -16.33
CA LYS A 60 -16.48 0.61 -17.78
C LYS A 60 -17.74 0.87 -18.62
N VAL A 61 -18.92 0.60 -18.07
CA VAL A 61 -20.19 0.92 -18.73
C VAL A 61 -20.40 2.43 -18.80
N GLU A 62 -20.26 3.14 -17.69
CA GLU A 62 -20.44 4.60 -17.66
C GLU A 62 -19.41 5.34 -18.50
N VAL A 63 -18.16 4.86 -18.55
CA VAL A 63 -17.13 5.45 -19.44
C VAL A 63 -17.57 5.39 -20.90
N LYS A 64 -18.08 4.24 -21.36
CA LYS A 64 -18.59 4.11 -22.74
C LYS A 64 -19.82 4.98 -23.02
N CYS A 65 -20.69 5.16 -22.01
CA CYS A 65 -21.84 6.05 -22.12
C CYS A 65 -21.39 7.51 -22.29
N LEU A 66 -20.36 7.92 -21.54
CA LEU A 66 -19.79 9.26 -21.60
C LEU A 66 -19.02 9.51 -22.90
N GLU A 67 -18.27 8.52 -23.38
CA GLU A 67 -17.64 8.58 -24.71
C GLU A 67 -18.68 8.82 -25.81
N LEU A 68 -19.79 8.07 -25.80
CA LEU A 68 -20.88 8.26 -26.77
C LEU A 68 -21.52 9.64 -26.65
N GLN A 69 -21.73 10.13 -25.43
CA GLN A 69 -22.30 11.46 -25.20
C GLN A 69 -21.42 12.55 -25.83
N VAL A 70 -20.12 12.55 -25.52
CA VAL A 70 -19.16 13.51 -26.09
C VAL A 70 -19.15 13.44 -27.62
N GLU A 71 -19.15 12.23 -28.20
CA GLU A 71 -19.19 12.06 -29.66
C GLU A 71 -20.46 12.62 -30.32
N LEU A 72 -21.60 12.64 -29.62
CA LEU A 72 -22.86 13.17 -30.15
C LEU A 72 -22.98 14.68 -29.93
N GLU A 73 -22.44 15.19 -28.81
CA GLU A 73 -22.31 16.62 -28.54
C GLU A 73 -21.41 17.29 -29.59
N ASP A 74 -20.27 16.68 -29.91
CA ASP A 74 -19.35 17.15 -30.97
C ASP A 74 -20.01 17.16 -32.37
N LYS A 75 -21.06 16.36 -32.58
CA LYS A 75 -21.85 16.30 -33.82
C LYS A 75 -23.07 17.24 -33.80
N GLU A 76 -23.21 18.07 -32.77
CA GLU A 76 -24.32 19.01 -32.59
C GLU A 76 -25.70 18.32 -32.66
N VAL A 77 -25.81 17.09 -32.15
CA VAL A 77 -27.08 16.37 -32.04
C VAL A 77 -27.94 17.01 -30.95
N ASP A 78 -29.27 17.00 -31.13
CA ASP A 78 -30.20 17.50 -30.12
C ASP A 78 -30.08 16.73 -28.80
N GLU A 79 -30.07 17.46 -27.69
CA GLU A 79 -29.86 16.94 -26.34
C GLU A 79 -30.83 15.80 -25.98
N SER A 80 -32.09 15.87 -26.44
CA SER A 80 -33.08 14.82 -26.20
C SER A 80 -32.77 13.50 -26.92
N GLU A 81 -32.17 13.57 -28.11
CA GLU A 81 -31.75 12.40 -28.88
C GLU A 81 -30.43 11.83 -28.33
N ILE A 82 -29.56 12.68 -27.78
CA ILE A 82 -28.35 12.25 -27.05
C ILE A 82 -28.74 11.42 -25.84
N GLU A 83 -29.63 11.94 -24.98
CA GLU A 83 -30.09 11.23 -23.79
C GLU A 83 -30.72 9.87 -24.13
N ARG A 84 -31.55 9.81 -25.18
CA ARG A 84 -32.18 8.55 -25.61
C ARG A 84 -31.13 7.51 -26.01
N ARG A 85 -30.16 7.89 -26.85
CA ARG A 85 -29.12 6.98 -27.36
C ARG A 85 -28.17 6.52 -26.25
N VAL A 86 -27.80 7.41 -25.33
CA VAL A 86 -26.97 7.08 -24.17
C VAL A 86 -27.70 6.12 -23.23
N GLN A 87 -28.99 6.34 -23.00
CA GLN A 87 -29.81 5.45 -22.17
C GLN A 87 -29.98 4.06 -22.80
N GLU A 88 -30.25 4.00 -24.11
CA GLU A 88 -30.29 2.73 -24.85
C GLU A 88 -28.96 1.97 -24.75
N LEU A 89 -27.82 2.67 -24.86
CA LEU A 89 -26.50 2.07 -24.71
C LEU A 89 -26.26 1.57 -23.28
N ARG A 90 -26.64 2.36 -22.27
CA ARG A 90 -26.51 2.00 -20.85
C ARG A 90 -27.28 0.72 -20.52
N GLU A 91 -28.54 0.64 -20.94
CA GLU A 91 -29.39 -0.54 -20.71
C GLU A 91 -28.81 -1.78 -21.39
N LYS A 92 -28.35 -1.64 -22.63
CA LYS A 92 -27.70 -2.74 -23.37
C LYS A 92 -26.42 -3.23 -22.69
N LEU A 93 -25.59 -2.32 -22.21
CA LEU A 93 -24.32 -2.68 -21.57
C LEU A 93 -24.51 -3.27 -20.17
N LEU A 94 -25.49 -2.77 -19.41
CA LEU A 94 -25.86 -3.35 -18.11
C LEU A 94 -26.46 -4.76 -18.26
N ALA A 95 -27.28 -4.99 -19.28
CA ALA A 95 -27.83 -6.32 -19.58
C ALA A 95 -26.75 -7.34 -19.98
N ASN A 96 -25.62 -6.90 -20.54
CA ASN A 96 -24.47 -7.75 -20.87
C ASN A 96 -23.47 -7.90 -19.69
N LEU A 97 -23.69 -7.22 -18.57
CA LEU A 97 -22.84 -7.26 -17.38
C LEU A 97 -23.25 -8.35 -16.38
N SER A 98 -24.45 -8.93 -16.56
CA SER A 98 -25.02 -10.01 -15.74
C SER A 98 -24.33 -11.35 -15.96
#